data_AF-A0AAW5HGD5-F1
#
_entry.id   AF-A0AAW5HGD5-F1
#
_cell.length_a   1.000
_cell.length_b   1.000
_cell.length_c   1.000
_cell.angle_alpha   90.00
_cell.angle_beta   90.00
_cell.angle_gamma   90.00
#
_symmetry.space_group_name_H-M   'P 1'
#
loop_
_entity.id
_entity.type
_entity.pdbx_description
1 polymer ?
#
loop_
_entity_poly.entity_id
_entity_poly.type
_entity_poly.pdbx_seq_one_letter_code
_entity_poly.pdbx_strand_id
1 'polypeptide(L)' 'MADYVFHGNELFLAAEAAVARLELRGDQPVLLAKLKDMVKLNSWHGAEQLKVKNLLAREASL' A
#
# COMPACT_ATOMS: atom_id res chain seq x y z
N MET A 1 -20.74 11.29 -1.97
CA MET A 1 -19.59 11.00 -2.84
C MET A 1 -18.82 9.88 -2.16
N ALA A 2 -18.64 8.72 -2.78
CA ALA A 2 -17.74 7.71 -2.21
C ALA A 2 -16.31 8.10 -2.60
N ASP A 3 -15.43 8.24 -1.61
CA ASP A 3 -13.99 8.47 -1.81
C ASP A 3 -13.39 7.22 -2.44
N TYR A 4 -13.24 7.23 -3.77
CA TYR A 4 -12.57 6.19 -4.52
C TYR A 4 -11.14 6.60 -4.80
N VAL A 5 -10.21 5.68 -4.54
CA VAL A 5 -8.82 5.84 -4.91
C VAL A 5 -8.49 4.90 -6.06
N PHE A 6 -8.19 5.47 -7.23
CA PHE A 6 -7.73 4.77 -8.42
C PHE A 6 -6.19 4.78 -8.51
N HIS A 7 -5.62 3.90 -9.35
CA HIS A 7 -4.17 3.75 -9.58
C HIS A 7 -3.40 5.03 -9.95
N GLY A 8 -4.08 6.14 -10.29
CA GLY A 8 -3.47 7.45 -10.49
C GLY A 8 -3.32 8.32 -9.24
N ASN A 9 -3.70 7.85 -8.05
CA ASN A 9 -3.71 8.64 -6.81
C ASN A 9 -2.42 8.52 -5.99
N GLU A 10 -2.10 9.54 -5.20
CA GLU A 10 -0.91 9.63 -4.33
C GLU A 10 -0.79 8.46 -3.35
N LEU A 11 -1.90 7.98 -2.77
CA LEU A 11 -1.87 6.85 -1.85
C LEU A 11 -1.46 5.54 -2.54
N PHE A 12 -1.82 5.38 -3.82
CA PHE A 12 -1.43 4.23 -4.61
C PHE A 12 0.05 4.26 -4.94
N LEU A 13 0.54 5.40 -5.41
CA LEU A 13 1.96 5.63 -5.68
C LEU A 13 2.82 5.39 -4.43
N ALA A 14 2.35 5.82 -3.25
CA ALA A 14 3.03 5.57 -1.99
C ALA A 14 3.09 4.07 -1.65
N ALA A 15 2.03 3.32 -1.93
CA ALA A 15 2.01 1.86 -1.76
C ALA A 15 2.97 1.15 -2.73
N GLU A 16 3.02 1.54 -3.99
CA GLU A 16 3.98 1.00 -4.96
C GLU A 16 5.44 1.29 -4.54
N ALA A 17 5.72 2.52 -4.12
CA ALA A 17 7.04 2.89 -3.62
C ALA A 17 7.45 2.10 -2.36
N ALA A 18 6.50 1.82 -1.46
CA ALA A 18 6.74 0.98 -0.30
C ALA A 18 6.99 -0.49 -0.68
N VAL A 19 6.26 -1.04 -1.66
CA VAL A 19 6.53 -2.37 -2.22
C VAL A 19 7.95 -2.45 -2.73
N ALA A 20 8.37 -1.51 -3.59
CA ALA A 20 9.72 -1.51 -4.16
C ALA A 20 10.81 -1.45 -3.08
N ARG A 21 10.64 -0.60 -2.05
CA ARG A 21 11.58 -0.51 -0.92
C ARG A 21 11.66 -1.82 -0.13
N LEU A 22 10.51 -2.45 0.15
CA LEU A 22 10.45 -3.72 0.88
C LEU A 22 11.02 -4.89 0.06
N GLU A 23 10.85 -4.90 -1.25
CA GLU A 23 11.49 -5.88 -2.14
C GLU A 23 13.01 -5.78 -2.09
N LEU A 24 13.55 -4.56 -2.08
CA LEU A 24 14.98 -4.31 -1.98
C LEU A 24 15.55 -4.69 -0.60
N ARG A 25 14.80 -4.41 0.48
CA ARG A 25 15.26 -4.67 1.86
C ARG A 25 15.21 -6.16 2.20
N GLY A 26 14.22 -6.90 1.70
CA GLY A 26 14.10 -8.35 1.84
C GLY A 26 13.82 -8.86 3.26
N ASP A 27 13.61 -7.98 4.24
CA ASP A 27 13.46 -8.34 5.66
C ASP A 27 11.99 -8.46 6.12
N GLN A 28 11.02 -7.96 5.35
CA GLN A 28 9.59 -7.99 5.69
C GLN A 28 8.71 -8.67 4.62
N PRO A 29 8.86 -9.99 4.38
CA PRO A 29 8.09 -10.70 3.35
C PRO A 29 6.57 -10.64 3.58
N VAL A 30 6.13 -10.61 4.84
CA VAL A 30 4.70 -10.53 5.20
C VAL A 30 4.11 -9.15 4.90
N LEU A 31 4.85 -8.07 5.18
CA LEU A 31 4.40 -6.70 4.90
C LEU A 31 4.37 -6.46 3.38
N LEU A 32 5.41 -6.93 2.70
CA LEU A 32 5.52 -6.90 1.25
C LEU A 32 4.33 -7.61 0.57
N ALA A 33 4.01 -8.82 1.00
CA ALA A 33 2.89 -9.58 0.46
C ALA A 33 1.56 -8.82 0.62
N LYS A 34 1.32 -8.21 1.78
CA LYS A 34 0.11 -7.43 2.06
C LYS A 34 0.01 -6.18 1.20
N LEU A 35 1.10 -5.43 1.03
CA LEU A 35 1.09 -4.24 0.17
C LEU A 35 0.92 -4.60 -1.30
N LYS A 36 1.58 -5.67 -1.78
CA LYS A 36 1.38 -6.20 -3.14
C LYS A 36 -0.07 -6.61 -3.41
N ASP A 37 -0.72 -7.25 -2.45
CA ASP A 37 -2.13 -7.63 -2.56
C ASP A 37 -3.03 -6.38 -2.70
N MET A 38 -2.76 -5.33 -1.91
CA MET A 38 -3.48 -4.07 -2.02
C MET A 38 -3.26 -3.38 -3.37
N VAL A 39 -2.01 -3.29 -3.85
CA VAL A 39 -1.68 -2.65 -5.14
C VAL A 39 -2.33 -3.36 -6.33
N LYS A 40 -2.59 -4.69 -6.25
CA LYS A 40 -3.31 -5.41 -7.30
C LYS A 40 -4.79 -5.02 -7.42
N LEU A 41 -5.38 -4.41 -6.40
CA LEU A 41 -6.77 -3.96 -6.47
C LEU A 41 -6.85 -2.71 -7.35
N ASN A 42 -7.71 -2.75 -8.38
CA ASN A 42 -7.91 -1.63 -9.32
C ASN A 42 -8.46 -0.35 -8.68
N SER A 43 -9.09 -0.48 -7.50
CA SER A 43 -9.61 0.65 -6.73
C SER A 43 -9.67 0.31 -5.25
N TRP A 44 -9.50 1.33 -4.39
CA TRP A 44 -9.65 1.18 -2.95
C TRP A 44 -10.82 1.98 -2.42
N HIS A 45 -11.69 1.31 -1.66
CA HIS A 45 -12.74 1.94 -0.87
C HIS A 45 -12.19 2.37 0.50
N GLY A 46 -13.02 3.03 1.32
CA GLY A 46 -12.57 3.65 2.57
C GLY A 46 -11.85 2.70 3.54
N ALA A 47 -12.28 1.43 3.64
CA ALA A 47 -11.63 0.44 4.52
C ALA A 47 -10.24 0.03 3.99
N GLU A 48 -10.11 -0.14 2.68
CA GLU A 48 -8.90 -0.49 1.97
C GLU A 48 -7.88 0.65 2.02
N GLN A 49 -8.35 1.89 1.87
CA GLN A 49 -7.51 3.08 2.03
C GLN A 49 -6.94 3.16 3.45
N LEU A 50 -7.78 2.92 4.47
CA LEU A 50 -7.33 2.91 5.86
C LEU A 50 -6.31 1.79 6.11
N LYS A 51 -6.55 0.61 5.53
CA LYS A 51 -5.64 -0.53 5.61
C LYS A 51 -4.28 -0.22 4.97
N VAL A 52 -4.26 0.37 3.77
CA VAL A 52 -3.01 0.79 3.10
C VAL A 52 -2.28 1.86 3.91
N LYS A 53 -2.99 2.88 4.41
CA LYS A 53 -2.38 3.91 5.29
C LYS A 53 -1.71 3.29 6.51
N ASN A 54 -2.35 2.32 7.16
CA ASN A 54 -1.76 1.62 8.32
C ASN A 54 -0.55 0.77 7.94
N LEU A 55 -0.58 0.10 6.78
CA LEU A 55 0.56 -0.67 6.29
C LEU A 55 1.75 0.24 5.94
N LEU A 56 1.49 1.39 5.33
CA LEU A 56 2.50 2.40 5.01
C LEU A 56 3.12 3.02 6.27
N ALA A 57 2.31 3.39 7.26
CA ALA A 57 2.80 3.89 8.54
C ALA A 57 3.71 2.88 9.25
N ARG A 58 3.36 1.58 9.15
CA ARG A 58 4.18 0.49 9.68
C ARG A 58 5.50 0.32 8.93
N GLU A 59 5.53 0.49 7.62
CA GLU A 59 6.77 0.48 6.83
C GLU A 59 7.68 1.65 7.20
N ALA A 60 7.13 2.86 7.36
CA ALA A 60 7.90 4.05 7.75
C ALA A 60 8.45 4.02 9.18
N SER A 61 7.95 3.12 10.03
CA SER A 61 8.39 2.96 11.43
C SER A 61 9.45 1.87 11.61
N LEU A 62 9.87 1.19 10.54
CA LEU A 62 10.84 0.08 10.51
C LEU A 62 12.21 0.52 9.95
#